data_AF-A0AB38X112-F1
#
_entry.id   AF-A0AB38X112-F1
#
_cell.length_a   1.000
_cell.length_b   1.000
_cell.length_c   1.000
_cell.angle_alpha   90.00
_cell.angle_beta   90.00
_cell.angle_gamma   90.00
#
_symmetry.space_group_name_H-M   'P 1'
#
loop_
_entity.id
_entity.type
_entity.pdbx_description
1 polymer ?
#
loop_
_entity_poly.entity_id
_entity_poly.type
_entity_poly.pdbx_seq_one_letter_code
_entity_poly.pdbx_strand_id
1 'polypeptide(L)'
;MLTTDSDTLFPLQAALGYDIAQHLFIAKDNLVVEGPSDFLFMQTISERLIEDGREGLDKRWSIMPLGGADVIPAFVALLGNHLDVTVVVDSRKEGHQKLTALSKAGFLGRKRIITVGKVADRKMADIEDLFAKDDYLALYNAAFGKKIRAADLKGTDPIVRQIARKEGVDRYDHNAPAEVLLRERAKRVAALSDETLDAFEALFKRINETLG
;
A
#
# COMPACT_ATOMS: atom_id res chain seq x y z
N MET A 1 -53.33 -16.76 4.57
CA MET A 1 -52.17 -16.87 3.66
C MET A 1 -51.03 -16.12 4.31
N LEU A 2 -49.99 -16.83 4.77
CA LEU A 2 -48.75 -16.18 5.21
C LEU A 2 -48.05 -15.64 3.97
N THR A 3 -47.99 -14.32 3.85
CA THR A 3 -47.10 -13.65 2.91
C THR A 3 -45.67 -13.86 3.37
N THR A 4 -44.90 -14.65 2.62
CA THR A 4 -43.45 -14.74 2.78
C THR A 4 -42.84 -13.40 2.36
N ASP A 5 -42.53 -12.58 3.36
CA ASP A 5 -41.97 -11.23 3.24
C ASP A 5 -40.62 -11.25 2.52
N SER A 6 -40.55 -10.58 1.37
CA SER A 6 -39.28 -10.18 0.74
C SER A 6 -38.36 -9.45 1.72
N ASP A 7 -38.94 -8.78 2.72
CA ASP A 7 -38.25 -7.99 3.74
C ASP A 7 -37.50 -8.87 4.78
N THR A 8 -37.85 -10.15 4.90
CA THR A 8 -37.13 -11.11 5.77
C THR A 8 -36.01 -11.85 5.04
N LEU A 9 -36.06 -11.92 3.70
CA LEU A 9 -35.03 -12.60 2.91
C LEU A 9 -33.82 -11.70 2.64
N PHE A 10 -34.01 -10.39 2.50
CA PHE A 10 -32.91 -9.46 2.19
C PHE A 10 -31.80 -9.47 3.25
N PRO A 11 -32.07 -9.45 4.57
CA PRO A 11 -31.03 -9.54 5.59
C PRO A 11 -30.26 -10.88 5.55
N LEU A 12 -30.95 -11.99 5.27
CA LEU A 12 -30.32 -13.31 5.17
C LEU A 12 -29.49 -13.45 3.89
N GLN A 13 -29.96 -12.90 2.77
CA GLN A 13 -29.21 -12.86 1.51
C GLN A 13 -27.99 -11.95 1.62
N ALA A 14 -28.10 -10.83 2.34
CA ALA A 14 -26.96 -9.95 2.63
C ALA A 14 -25.96 -10.65 3.56
N ALA A 15 -26.42 -11.33 4.61
CA ALA A 15 -25.56 -12.10 5.51
C ALA A 15 -24.84 -13.25 4.79
N LEU A 16 -25.55 -13.99 3.95
CA LEU A 16 -24.97 -15.07 3.13
C LEU A 16 -24.03 -14.52 2.05
N GLY A 17 -24.41 -13.43 1.38
CA GLY A 17 -23.54 -12.77 0.40
C GLY A 17 -22.26 -12.24 1.03
N TYR A 18 -22.35 -11.70 2.25
CA TYR A 18 -21.21 -11.28 3.05
C TYR A 18 -20.33 -12.47 3.45
N ASP A 19 -20.92 -13.55 3.95
CA ASP A 19 -20.20 -14.77 4.35
C ASP A 19 -19.49 -15.43 3.16
N ILE A 20 -20.16 -15.51 2.01
CA ILE A 20 -19.57 -16.02 0.75
C ILE A 20 -18.42 -15.11 0.31
N ALA A 21 -18.59 -13.78 0.36
CA ALA A 21 -17.53 -12.86 -0.02
C ALA A 21 -16.29 -13.01 0.88
N GLN A 22 -16.49 -13.23 2.18
CA GLN A 22 -15.42 -13.49 3.14
C GLN A 22 -14.68 -14.80 2.85
N HIS A 23 -15.39 -15.87 2.49
CA HIS A 23 -14.77 -17.17 2.24
C HIS A 23 -14.14 -17.31 0.85
N LEU A 24 -14.68 -16.65 -0.17
CA LEU A 24 -14.22 -16.80 -1.55
C LEU A 24 -13.14 -15.79 -1.98
N PHE A 25 -13.10 -14.60 -1.39
CA PHE A 25 -12.26 -13.51 -1.88
C PHE A 25 -11.24 -12.99 -0.87
N ILE A 26 -11.23 -13.51 0.36
CA ILE A 26 -10.39 -12.98 1.43
C ILE A 26 -9.47 -14.08 1.98
N ALA A 27 -8.18 -13.78 2.03
CA ALA A 27 -7.17 -14.71 2.52
C ALA A 27 -7.18 -14.77 4.05
N LYS A 28 -6.43 -15.72 4.61
CA LYS A 28 -6.23 -15.79 6.06
C LYS A 28 -5.54 -14.51 6.57
N ASP A 29 -4.44 -14.12 5.94
CA ASP A 29 -3.61 -12.97 6.31
C ASP A 29 -3.66 -11.93 5.18
N ASN A 30 -4.27 -10.77 5.44
CA ASN A 30 -4.54 -9.75 4.42
C ASN A 30 -3.73 -8.47 4.68
N LEU A 31 -3.04 -8.00 3.66
CA LEU A 31 -2.27 -6.76 3.68
C LEU A 31 -2.97 -5.71 2.82
N VAL A 32 -3.63 -4.76 3.47
CA VAL A 32 -4.33 -3.66 2.80
C VAL A 32 -3.35 -2.54 2.45
N VAL A 33 -3.38 -2.10 1.19
CA VAL A 33 -2.60 -0.98 0.66
C VAL A 33 -3.51 0.01 -0.06
N GLU A 34 -3.05 1.25 -0.28
CA GLU A 34 -3.90 2.30 -0.83
C GLU A 34 -4.18 2.07 -2.32
N GLY A 35 -3.14 1.81 -3.10
CA GLY A 35 -3.24 1.84 -4.55
C GLY A 35 -2.56 0.68 -5.29
N PRO A 36 -2.79 0.59 -6.61
CA PRO A 36 -2.11 -0.36 -7.48
C PRO A 36 -0.58 -0.17 -7.51
N SER A 37 -0.10 1.08 -7.40
CA SER A 37 1.32 1.40 -7.32
C SER A 37 2.00 0.71 -6.14
N ASP A 38 1.40 0.79 -4.96
CA ASP A 38 1.91 0.18 -3.72
C ASP A 38 2.03 -1.34 -3.91
N PHE A 39 0.98 -1.96 -4.43
CA PHE A 39 0.96 -3.39 -4.74
C PHE A 39 2.11 -3.78 -5.68
N LEU A 40 2.28 -3.07 -6.79
CA LEU A 40 3.31 -3.37 -7.79
C LEU A 40 4.72 -3.18 -7.24
N PHE A 41 4.97 -2.09 -6.51
CA PHE A 41 6.28 -1.86 -5.87
C PHE A 41 6.58 -2.95 -4.85
N MET A 42 5.64 -3.22 -3.94
CA MET A 42 5.84 -4.20 -2.87
C MET A 42 6.04 -5.61 -3.42
N GLN A 43 5.20 -6.05 -4.37
CA GLN A 43 5.35 -7.37 -5.00
C GLN A 43 6.71 -7.49 -5.68
N THR A 44 7.05 -6.54 -6.55
CA THR A 44 8.24 -6.65 -7.40
C THR A 44 9.53 -6.59 -6.58
N ILE A 45 9.59 -5.73 -5.56
CA ILE A 45 10.78 -5.57 -4.71
C ILE A 45 10.89 -6.71 -3.69
N SER A 46 9.76 -7.20 -3.15
CA SER A 46 9.74 -8.38 -2.28
C SER A 46 10.34 -9.60 -2.97
N GLU A 47 9.91 -9.88 -4.21
CA GLU A 47 10.45 -11.01 -4.98
C GLU A 47 11.97 -10.88 -5.17
N ARG A 48 12.46 -9.66 -5.45
CA ARG A 48 13.90 -9.43 -5.59
C ARG A 48 14.66 -9.65 -4.28
N LEU A 49 14.16 -9.14 -3.16
CA LEU A 49 14.81 -9.35 -1.87
C LEU A 49 14.90 -10.85 -1.55
N ILE A 50 13.84 -11.61 -1.81
CA ILE A 50 13.83 -13.07 -1.63
C ILE A 50 14.84 -13.76 -2.55
N GLU A 51 14.93 -13.35 -3.83
CA GLU A 51 15.94 -13.86 -4.79
C GLU A 51 17.37 -13.62 -4.28
N ASP A 52 17.62 -12.48 -3.62
CA ASP A 52 18.91 -12.11 -3.03
C ASP A 52 19.16 -12.75 -1.65
N GLY A 53 18.25 -13.58 -1.14
CA GLY A 53 18.34 -14.19 0.20
C GLY A 53 18.08 -13.23 1.36
N ARG A 54 17.49 -12.06 1.08
CA ARG A 54 17.07 -11.04 2.04
C ARG A 54 15.60 -11.24 2.43
N GLU A 55 15.15 -10.51 3.45
CA GLU A 55 13.76 -10.61 3.90
C GLU A 55 12.81 -9.83 2.98
N GLY A 56 11.98 -10.54 2.22
CA GLY A 56 10.81 -9.98 1.53
C GLY A 56 9.52 -10.14 2.34
N LEU A 57 8.40 -9.80 1.71
CA LEU A 57 7.07 -10.04 2.26
C LEU A 57 6.81 -11.55 2.41
N ASP A 58 6.39 -11.98 3.59
CA ASP A 58 6.02 -13.39 3.84
C ASP A 58 4.89 -13.82 2.90
N LYS A 59 5.01 -15.01 2.31
CA LYS A 59 4.08 -15.58 1.32
C LYS A 59 2.67 -15.82 1.86
N ARG A 60 2.48 -15.77 3.18
CA ARG A 60 1.14 -15.84 3.80
C ARG A 60 0.31 -14.59 3.52
N TRP A 61 0.95 -13.43 3.32
CA TRP A 61 0.25 -12.20 3.05
C TRP A 61 -0.39 -12.19 1.66
N SER A 62 -1.68 -11.91 1.62
CA SER A 62 -2.40 -11.51 0.41
C SER A 62 -2.54 -9.99 0.37
N ILE A 63 -1.93 -9.34 -0.63
CA ILE A 63 -2.00 -7.88 -0.76
C ILE A 63 -3.33 -7.47 -1.41
N MET A 64 -4.04 -6.53 -0.80
CA MET A 64 -5.34 -6.01 -1.26
C MET A 64 -5.27 -4.49 -1.50
N PRO A 65 -5.18 -4.02 -2.75
CA PRO A 65 -5.26 -2.60 -3.07
C PRO A 65 -6.72 -2.11 -3.04
N LEU A 66 -7.02 -1.05 -2.28
CA LEU A 66 -8.41 -0.58 -2.06
C LEU A 66 -8.81 0.69 -2.84
N GLY A 67 -7.92 1.25 -3.67
CA GLY A 67 -8.24 2.38 -4.54
C GLY A 67 -8.29 3.74 -3.83
N GLY A 68 -7.54 3.89 -2.74
CA GLY A 68 -7.27 5.16 -2.06
C GLY A 68 -7.41 5.11 -0.53
N ALA A 69 -6.66 5.98 0.16
CA ALA A 69 -6.67 6.12 1.62
C ALA A 69 -8.05 6.26 2.25
N ASP A 70 -9.01 6.89 1.57
CA ASP A 70 -10.34 7.16 2.12
C ASP A 70 -11.22 5.92 2.27
N VAL A 71 -10.94 4.86 1.50
CA VAL A 71 -11.68 3.59 1.52
C VAL A 71 -11.23 2.70 2.67
N ILE A 72 -9.95 2.78 3.05
CA ILE A 72 -9.35 1.92 4.06
C ILE A 72 -10.08 1.98 5.42
N PRO A 73 -10.42 3.16 6.00
CA PRO A 73 -11.20 3.21 7.22
C PRO A 73 -12.56 2.51 7.12
N ALA A 74 -13.24 2.62 5.98
CA ALA A 74 -14.54 1.96 5.77
C ALA A 74 -14.36 0.43 5.70
N PHE A 75 -13.34 -0.04 5.00
CA PHE A 75 -12.98 -1.46 4.97
C PHE A 75 -12.69 -2.01 6.37
N VAL A 76 -11.84 -1.32 7.15
CA VAL A 76 -11.50 -1.74 8.52
C VAL A 76 -12.73 -1.73 9.43
N ALA A 77 -13.62 -0.75 9.30
CA ALA A 77 -14.85 -0.71 10.09
C ALA A 77 -15.79 -1.88 9.78
N LEU A 78 -15.86 -2.32 8.52
CA LEU A 78 -16.75 -3.39 8.08
C LEU A 78 -16.18 -4.80 8.30
N LEU A 79 -14.86 -4.95 8.19
CA LEU A 79 -14.22 -6.27 8.09
C LEU A 79 -13.06 -6.49 9.06
N GLY A 80 -12.54 -5.45 9.72
CA GLY A 80 -11.34 -5.56 10.56
C GLY A 80 -11.47 -6.51 11.76
N ASN A 81 -12.69 -6.69 12.29
CA ASN A 81 -12.96 -7.65 13.37
C ASN A 81 -13.16 -9.10 12.89
N HIS A 82 -13.30 -9.30 11.59
CA HIS A 82 -13.61 -10.60 11.01
C HIS A 82 -12.44 -11.20 10.22
N LEU A 83 -11.39 -10.40 9.99
CA LEU A 83 -10.25 -10.76 9.15
C LEU A 83 -8.93 -10.48 9.87
N ASP A 84 -7.91 -11.26 9.57
CA ASP A 84 -6.55 -10.87 9.90
C ASP A 84 -6.08 -9.83 8.87
N VAL A 85 -6.09 -8.56 9.29
CA VAL A 85 -5.76 -7.42 8.42
C VAL A 85 -4.59 -6.67 9.01
N THR A 86 -3.58 -6.42 8.19
CA THR A 86 -2.59 -5.36 8.41
C THR A 86 -2.76 -4.30 7.33
N VAL A 87 -2.63 -3.05 7.73
CA VAL A 87 -2.84 -1.89 6.85
C VAL A 87 -1.53 -1.12 6.75
N VAL A 88 -1.08 -0.89 5.52
CA VAL A 88 -0.01 0.07 5.20
C VAL A 88 -0.67 1.35 4.68
N VAL A 89 -0.34 2.48 5.28
CA VAL A 89 -0.88 3.79 4.87
C VAL A 89 0.21 4.84 4.72
N ASP A 90 -0.05 5.79 3.83
CA ASP A 90 0.70 7.02 3.70
C ASP A 90 0.64 7.82 5.01
N SER A 91 1.55 8.77 5.15
CA SER A 91 1.66 9.60 6.37
C SER A 91 0.62 10.73 6.45
N ARG A 92 -0.51 10.61 5.74
CA ARG A 92 -1.55 11.66 5.71
C ARG A 92 -2.36 11.67 7.01
N LYS A 93 -2.57 12.87 7.57
CA LYS A 93 -3.18 13.06 8.89
C LYS A 93 -4.62 12.53 9.00
N GLU A 94 -5.45 12.70 7.98
CA GLU A 94 -6.90 12.46 8.09
C GLU A 94 -7.25 10.96 8.09
N GLY A 95 -6.72 10.18 7.15
CA GLY A 95 -6.88 8.72 7.13
C GLY A 95 -6.32 8.05 8.39
N HIS A 96 -5.17 8.54 8.86
CA HIS A 96 -4.54 8.01 10.08
C HIS A 96 -5.37 8.24 11.35
N GLN A 97 -6.06 9.39 11.47
CA GLN A 97 -6.94 9.65 12.62
C GLN A 97 -8.13 8.70 12.67
N LYS A 98 -8.79 8.46 11.53
CA LYS A 98 -9.93 7.52 11.44
C LYS A 98 -9.49 6.09 11.78
N LEU A 99 -8.36 5.63 11.23
CA LEU A 99 -7.81 4.30 11.54
C LEU A 99 -7.39 4.16 12.99
N THR A 100 -6.79 5.21 13.57
CA THR A 100 -6.44 5.23 14.99
C THR A 100 -7.68 5.14 15.88
N ALA A 101 -8.78 5.81 15.50
CA ALA A 101 -10.06 5.73 16.22
C ALA A 101 -10.66 4.32 16.14
N LEU A 102 -10.68 3.71 14.94
CA LEU A 102 -11.15 2.34 14.74
C LEU A 102 -10.31 1.33 15.54
N SER A 103 -8.99 1.51 15.55
CA SER A 103 -8.11 0.66 16.36
C SER A 103 -8.36 0.81 17.86
N LYS A 104 -8.61 2.03 18.35
CA LYS A 104 -9.02 2.27 19.75
C LYS A 104 -10.37 1.64 20.08
N ALA A 105 -11.27 1.54 19.10
CA ALA A 105 -12.58 0.90 19.23
C ALA A 105 -12.54 -0.63 19.05
N GLY A 106 -11.35 -1.23 18.86
CA GLY A 106 -11.17 -2.68 18.80
C GLY A 106 -11.23 -3.29 17.41
N PHE A 107 -11.54 -2.52 16.37
CA PHE A 107 -11.66 -3.01 14.98
C PHE A 107 -10.35 -3.46 14.35
N LEU A 108 -9.21 -3.07 14.93
CA LEU A 108 -7.88 -3.39 14.43
C LEU A 108 -6.84 -3.25 15.54
N GLY A 109 -5.95 -4.23 15.70
CA GLY A 109 -4.82 -4.09 16.61
C GLY A 109 -3.91 -2.92 16.20
N ARG A 110 -3.51 -2.04 17.13
CA ARG A 110 -2.68 -0.87 16.79
C ARG A 110 -1.38 -1.21 16.05
N LYS A 111 -0.79 -2.37 16.36
CA LYS A 111 0.45 -2.85 15.70
C LYS A 111 0.23 -3.17 14.22
N ARG A 112 -1.02 -3.42 13.80
CA ARG A 112 -1.43 -3.75 12.44
C ARG A 112 -1.71 -2.51 11.58
N ILE A 113 -1.43 -1.30 12.09
CA ILE A 113 -1.40 -0.07 11.31
C ILE A 113 0.06 0.35 11.15
N ILE A 114 0.57 0.20 9.92
CA ILE A 114 1.94 0.55 9.54
C ILE A 114 1.86 1.84 8.72
N THR A 115 2.64 2.84 9.11
CA THR A 115 2.70 4.12 8.40
C THR A 115 4.04 4.24 7.70
N VAL A 116 4.04 4.54 6.41
CA VAL A 116 5.28 4.63 5.61
C VAL A 116 6.27 5.61 6.22
N GLY A 117 5.80 6.75 6.73
CA GLY A 117 6.66 7.74 7.39
C GLY A 117 7.41 7.23 8.61
N LYS A 118 6.87 6.24 9.34
CA LYS A 118 7.62 5.62 10.44
C LYS A 118 8.74 4.72 9.94
N VAL A 119 8.57 4.08 8.78
CA VAL A 119 9.59 3.23 8.16
C VAL A 119 10.67 4.10 7.50
N ALA A 120 10.26 5.17 6.82
CA ALA A 120 11.14 6.11 6.14
C ALA A 120 11.83 7.13 7.07
N ASP A 121 11.54 7.11 8.38
CA ASP A 121 11.91 8.15 9.36
C ASP A 121 11.59 9.59 8.89
N ARG A 122 10.37 9.76 8.35
CA ARG A 122 9.89 11.03 7.78
C ARG A 122 8.51 11.39 8.33
N LYS A 123 8.29 12.69 8.56
CA LYS A 123 6.99 13.22 9.00
C LYS A 123 5.89 13.02 7.96
N MET A 124 6.24 13.13 6.68
CA MET A 124 5.35 12.91 5.55
C MET A 124 6.09 12.06 4.53
N ALA A 125 5.55 10.88 4.26
CA ALA A 125 6.05 9.95 3.26
C ALA A 125 4.88 9.12 2.72
N ASP A 126 4.93 8.91 1.42
CA ASP A 126 4.10 7.99 0.65
C ASP A 126 5.00 6.79 0.23
N ILE A 127 4.47 5.71 -0.35
CA ILE A 127 5.28 4.51 -0.67
C ILE A 127 6.49 4.84 -1.56
N GLU A 128 6.35 5.82 -2.47
CA GLU A 128 7.38 6.27 -3.39
C GLU A 128 8.59 6.89 -2.66
N ASP A 129 8.41 7.36 -1.42
CA ASP A 129 9.48 7.93 -0.60
C ASP A 129 10.39 6.88 0.05
N LEU A 130 10.07 5.58 -0.06
CA LEU A 130 10.98 4.49 0.30
C LEU A 130 12.09 4.28 -0.73
N PHE A 131 11.91 4.78 -1.95
CA PHE A 131 12.97 4.76 -2.95
C PHE A 131 14.02 5.84 -2.65
N ALA A 132 15.28 5.51 -2.90
CA ALA A 132 16.28 6.53 -3.15
C ALA A 132 15.81 7.45 -4.28
N LYS A 133 16.04 8.77 -4.16
CA LYS A 133 15.47 9.75 -5.10
C LYS A 133 15.80 9.43 -6.56
N ASP A 134 17.04 9.04 -6.84
CA ASP A 134 17.48 8.76 -8.20
C ASP A 134 16.86 7.48 -8.76
N ASP A 135 16.58 6.46 -7.92
CA ASP A 135 15.89 5.24 -8.35
C ASP A 135 14.46 5.55 -8.78
N TYR A 136 13.72 6.30 -7.97
CA TYR A 136 12.36 6.69 -8.33
C TYR A 136 12.33 7.61 -9.55
N LEU A 137 13.26 8.56 -9.64
CA LEU A 137 13.39 9.42 -10.82
C LEU A 137 13.72 8.64 -12.09
N ALA A 138 14.49 7.55 -12.00
CA ALA A 138 14.76 6.69 -13.15
C ALA A 138 13.48 6.01 -13.67
N LEU A 139 12.57 5.60 -12.78
CA LEU A 139 11.26 5.06 -13.13
C LEU A 139 10.35 6.15 -13.72
N TYR A 140 10.26 7.29 -13.05
CA TYR A 140 9.48 8.45 -13.51
C TYR A 140 9.92 8.92 -14.90
N ASN A 141 11.22 9.13 -15.10
CA ASN A 141 11.77 9.59 -16.37
C ASN A 141 11.48 8.60 -17.50
N ALA A 142 11.53 7.30 -17.21
CA ALA A 142 11.18 6.26 -18.18
C ALA A 142 9.67 6.23 -18.48
N ALA A 143 8.81 6.45 -17.49
CA ALA A 143 7.36 6.47 -17.65
C ALA A 143 6.90 7.66 -18.51
N PHE A 144 7.50 8.84 -18.31
CA PHE A 144 7.02 10.10 -18.90
C PHE A 144 7.93 10.68 -19.99
N GLY A 145 9.01 9.98 -20.36
CA GLY A 145 9.98 10.48 -21.33
C GLY A 145 10.71 11.75 -20.87
N LYS A 146 10.95 11.87 -19.56
CA LYS A 146 11.55 13.05 -18.91
C LYS A 146 13.02 12.83 -18.58
N LYS A 147 13.69 13.89 -18.09
CA LYS A 147 15.11 13.88 -17.68
C LYS A 147 15.33 14.71 -16.41
N ILE A 148 14.45 14.55 -15.43
CA ILE A 148 14.56 15.23 -14.12
C ILE A 148 15.68 14.57 -13.31
N ARG A 149 16.50 15.38 -12.64
CA ARG A 149 17.55 14.91 -11.70
C ARG A 149 17.16 15.26 -10.26
N ALA A 150 17.74 14.58 -9.27
CA ALA A 150 17.47 14.90 -7.86
C ALA A 150 17.73 16.38 -7.50
N ALA A 151 18.73 17.01 -8.13
CA ALA A 151 19.04 18.43 -7.96
C ALA A 151 17.97 19.40 -8.49
N ASP A 152 17.07 18.93 -9.36
CA ASP A 152 15.93 19.70 -9.85
C ASP A 152 14.78 19.77 -8.84
N LEU A 153 14.74 18.83 -7.89
CA LEU A 153 13.70 18.74 -6.88
C LEU A 153 14.07 19.55 -5.65
N LYS A 154 13.07 20.21 -5.06
CA LYS A 154 13.22 21.03 -3.85
C LYS A 154 12.18 20.63 -2.83
N GLY A 155 12.49 20.76 -1.55
CA GLY A 155 11.55 20.51 -0.45
C GLY A 155 11.77 19.17 0.25
N THR A 156 10.95 18.93 1.27
CA THR A 156 10.95 17.74 2.12
C THR A 156 9.58 17.06 2.16
N ASP A 157 8.66 17.50 1.29
CA ASP A 157 7.37 16.86 1.04
C ASP A 157 7.54 15.59 0.18
N PRO A 158 6.53 14.71 0.08
CA PRO A 158 6.63 13.47 -0.70
C PRO A 158 7.16 13.69 -2.13
N ILE A 159 7.99 12.77 -2.61
CA ILE A 159 8.66 12.88 -3.93
C ILE A 159 7.68 13.09 -5.08
N VAL A 160 6.48 12.50 -5.01
CA VAL A 160 5.39 12.71 -5.96
C VAL A 160 5.01 14.19 -6.06
N ARG A 161 4.91 14.90 -4.93
CA ARG A 161 4.61 16.35 -4.90
C ARG A 161 5.77 17.20 -5.38
N GLN A 162 7.01 16.79 -5.06
CA GLN A 162 8.21 17.49 -5.55
C GLN A 162 8.26 17.48 -7.07
N ILE A 163 7.98 16.33 -7.70
CA ILE A 163 7.97 16.15 -9.15
C ILE A 163 6.79 16.91 -9.79
N ALA A 164 5.58 16.80 -9.25
CA ALA A 164 4.41 17.52 -9.78
C ALA A 164 4.67 19.05 -9.80
N ARG A 165 5.23 19.58 -8.70
CA ARG A 165 5.64 20.98 -8.61
C ARG A 165 6.72 21.36 -9.62
N LYS A 166 7.72 20.49 -9.85
CA LYS A 166 8.79 20.72 -10.85
C LYS A 166 8.22 20.79 -12.27
N GLU A 167 7.22 19.96 -12.57
CA GLU A 167 6.57 19.89 -13.88
C GLU A 167 5.48 20.96 -14.07
N GLY A 168 5.12 21.70 -13.01
CA GLY A 168 4.07 22.74 -13.08
C GLY A 168 2.67 22.16 -13.21
N VAL A 169 2.43 20.96 -12.67
CA VAL A 169 1.12 20.28 -12.67
C VAL A 169 0.65 20.01 -11.24
N ASP A 170 -0.66 19.89 -11.04
CA ASP A 170 -1.21 19.58 -9.71
C ASP A 170 -0.90 18.14 -9.29
N ARG A 171 -1.00 17.20 -10.24
CA ARG A 171 -0.73 15.76 -10.06
C ARG A 171 -0.33 15.12 -11.38
N TYR A 172 0.41 14.03 -11.29
CA TYR A 172 0.66 13.11 -12.40
C TYR A 172 0.20 11.70 -12.00
N ASP A 173 0.10 10.80 -12.97
CA ASP A 173 -0.24 9.41 -12.71
C ASP A 173 0.93 8.66 -12.07
N HIS A 174 0.92 8.54 -10.75
CA HIS A 174 1.96 7.85 -9.99
C HIS A 174 1.90 6.32 -10.12
N ASN A 175 0.90 5.75 -10.81
CA ASN A 175 0.91 4.33 -11.18
C ASN A 175 1.90 4.03 -12.32
N ALA A 176 2.12 4.99 -13.22
CA ALA A 176 2.97 4.77 -14.39
C ALA A 176 4.44 4.38 -14.06
N PRO A 177 5.11 4.97 -13.03
CA PRO A 177 6.41 4.49 -12.56
C PRO A 177 6.39 3.04 -12.05
N ALA A 178 5.31 2.61 -11.40
CA ALA A 178 5.15 1.23 -10.92
C ALA A 178 4.96 0.25 -12.08
N GLU A 179 4.20 0.63 -13.11
CA GLU A 179 4.07 -0.16 -14.34
C GLU A 179 5.41 -0.30 -15.08
N VAL A 180 6.24 0.75 -15.09
CA VAL A 180 7.61 0.67 -15.65
C VAL A 180 8.46 -0.33 -14.87
N LEU A 181 8.41 -0.31 -13.53
CA LEU A 181 9.15 -1.24 -12.71
C LEU A 181 8.76 -2.69 -13.03
N LEU A 182 7.45 -2.97 -13.16
CA LEU A 182 6.96 -4.30 -13.51
C LEU A 182 7.35 -4.70 -14.95
N ARG A 183 7.09 -3.84 -15.93
CA ARG A 183 7.31 -4.12 -17.36
C ARG A 183 8.79 -4.34 -17.68
N GLU A 184 9.67 -3.60 -17.02
CA GLU A 184 11.12 -3.68 -17.20
C GLU A 184 11.83 -4.35 -15.99
N ARG A 185 11.13 -5.25 -15.27
CA ARG A 185 11.56 -5.87 -14.00
C ARG A 185 13.04 -6.24 -13.98
N ALA A 186 13.47 -7.11 -14.90
CA ALA A 186 14.84 -7.63 -14.93
C ALA A 186 15.91 -6.52 -14.96
N LYS A 187 15.65 -5.41 -15.67
CA LYS A 187 16.58 -4.28 -15.78
C LYS A 187 16.45 -3.31 -14.61
N ARG A 188 15.22 -2.93 -14.26
CA ARG A 188 14.96 -1.83 -13.32
C ARG A 188 15.17 -2.26 -11.88
N VAL A 189 14.74 -3.46 -11.55
CA VAL A 189 14.92 -4.03 -10.21
C VAL A 189 16.39 -4.33 -9.93
N ALA A 190 17.12 -4.83 -10.93
CA ALA A 190 18.58 -5.02 -10.86
C ALA A 190 19.35 -3.71 -10.61
N ALA A 191 18.79 -2.58 -11.05
CA ALA A 191 19.42 -1.26 -10.93
C ALA A 191 19.03 -0.49 -9.65
N LEU A 192 18.13 -1.03 -8.81
CA LEU A 192 17.78 -0.40 -7.55
C LEU A 192 18.99 -0.39 -6.61
N SER A 193 19.18 0.73 -5.93
CA SER A 193 20.22 0.89 -4.92
C SER A 193 19.94 0.09 -3.66
N ASP A 194 21.00 -0.21 -2.89
CA ASP A 194 20.86 -0.82 -1.57
C ASP A 194 20.01 0.03 -0.62
N GLU A 195 20.07 1.37 -0.72
CA GLU A 195 19.21 2.28 0.06
C GLU A 195 17.72 1.99 -0.16
N THR A 196 17.29 1.84 -1.43
CA THR A 196 15.92 1.45 -1.75
C THR A 196 15.60 0.06 -1.21
N LEU A 197 16.47 -0.92 -1.46
CA LEU A 197 16.23 -2.30 -1.04
C LEU A 197 16.14 -2.42 0.49
N ASP A 198 17.00 -1.72 1.24
CA ASP A 198 17.01 -1.67 2.70
C ASP A 198 15.73 -1.05 3.26
N ALA A 199 15.24 0.04 2.65
CA ALA A 199 14.01 0.70 3.07
C ALA A 199 12.77 -0.21 2.88
N PHE A 200 12.70 -0.92 1.74
CA PHE A 200 11.63 -1.88 1.50
C PHE A 200 11.75 -3.13 2.37
N GLU A 201 12.96 -3.65 2.61
CA GLU A 201 13.18 -4.74 3.56
C GLU A 201 12.75 -4.36 4.98
N ALA A 202 13.02 -3.12 5.42
CA ALA A 202 12.54 -2.61 6.71
C ALA A 202 11.01 -2.55 6.77
N LEU A 203 10.35 -2.14 5.68
CA LEU A 203 8.89 -2.21 5.56
C LEU A 203 8.39 -3.65 5.70
N PHE A 204 8.98 -4.60 4.97
CA PHE A 204 8.56 -6.00 4.98
C PHE A 204 8.77 -6.65 6.33
N LYS A 205 9.90 -6.43 7.00
CA LYS A 205 10.12 -6.86 8.39
C LYS A 205 9.02 -6.37 9.30
N ARG A 206 8.66 -5.09 9.20
CA ARG A 206 7.61 -4.50 10.02
C ARG A 206 6.23 -5.09 9.73
N ILE A 207 5.95 -5.45 8.48
CA ILE A 207 4.72 -6.13 8.09
C ILE A 207 4.73 -7.58 8.60
N ASN A 208 5.83 -8.32 8.44
CA ASN A 208 5.94 -9.71 8.87
C ASN A 208 5.80 -9.85 10.40
N GLU A 209 6.23 -8.84 11.18
CA GLU A 209 6.03 -8.76 12.64
C GLU A 209 4.55 -8.73 13.07
N THR A 210 3.61 -8.44 12.16
CA THR A 210 2.18 -8.40 12.48
C THR A 210 1.44 -9.71 12.20
N LEU A 211 2.11 -10.69 11.58
CA LEU A 211 1.60 -12.04 11.39
C LEU A 211 1.38 -12.71 12.75
N GLY A 212 0.25 -13.41 12.87
CA GLY A 212 -0.07 -14.27 14.01
C GLY A 212 0.68 -15.60 13.99
#